data_AF-A0A4Y5ZPY6-F1
#
_entry.id   AF-A0A4Y5ZPY6-F1
#
_cell.length_a   1.000
_cell.length_b   1.000
_cell.length_c   1.000
_cell.angle_alpha   90.00
_cell.angle_beta   90.00
_cell.angle_gamma   90.00
#
_symmetry.space_group_name_H-M   'P 1'
#
loop_
_entity.id
_entity.type
_entity.pdbx_description
1 polymer ?
#
loop_
_entity_poly.entity_id
_entity_poly.type
_entity_poly.pdbx_seq_one_letter_code
_entity_poly.pdbx_strand_id
1 'polypeptide(L)' 'MKYLVLTLGIMPATANAGQITLILSDEQETDNAKICVYSNANYTETVTIRPSQQCRYTMTFEEE' A
#
# COMPACT_ATOMS: atom_id res chain seq x y z
N MET A 1 20.02 -45.64 24.47
CA MET A 1 18.91 -44.66 24.56
C MET A 1 19.10 -43.66 23.43
N LYS A 2 18.27 -43.74 22.37
CA LYS A 2 18.39 -42.88 21.19
C LYS A 2 17.58 -41.61 21.45
N TYR A 3 18.27 -40.50 21.71
CA TYR A 3 17.63 -39.20 21.97
C TYR A 3 17.08 -38.64 20.65
N LEU A 4 15.76 -38.57 20.51
CA LEU A 4 15.11 -37.90 19.40
C LEU A 4 14.86 -36.44 19.83
N VAL A 5 15.69 -35.53 19.35
CA VAL A 5 15.54 -34.09 19.63
C VAL A 5 14.58 -33.51 18.59
N LEU A 6 13.35 -33.20 19.00
CA LEU A 6 12.38 -32.51 18.16
C LEU A 6 12.63 -31.00 18.25
N THR A 7 13.39 -30.46 17.31
CA THR A 7 13.57 -29.00 17.19
C THR A 7 12.30 -28.41 16.61
N LEU A 8 11.51 -27.71 17.43
CA LEU A 8 10.42 -26.86 16.93
C LEU A 8 11.06 -25.67 16.20
N GLY A 9 11.06 -25.72 14.87
CA GLY A 9 11.48 -24.61 14.02
C GLY A 9 10.40 -23.54 14.02
N ILE A 10 10.70 -22.37 14.58
CA ILE A 10 9.86 -21.19 14.39
C ILE A 10 10.19 -20.65 13.01
N MET A 11 9.44 -21.07 11.98
CA MET A 11 9.51 -20.40 10.68
C MET A 11 8.83 -19.04 10.84
N PRO A 12 9.54 -17.91 10.66
CA PRO A 12 8.87 -16.62 10.60
C PRO A 12 7.90 -16.64 9.42
N ALA A 13 6.60 -16.54 9.69
CA ALA A 13 5.64 -16.24 8.65
C ALA A 13 5.92 -14.81 8.18
N THR A 14 6.51 -14.67 7.00
CA THR A 14 6.58 -13.38 6.31
C THR A 14 5.15 -12.97 6.01
N ALA A 15 4.59 -12.07 6.82
CA ALA A 15 3.36 -11.39 6.47
C ALA A 15 3.70 -10.40 5.34
N ASN A 16 3.53 -10.84 4.09
CA ASN A 16 3.48 -9.90 2.98
C ASN A 16 2.20 -9.11 3.17
N ALA A 17 2.32 -7.80 3.43
CA ALA A 17 1.18 -6.91 3.52
C ALA A 17 0.66 -6.69 2.10
N GLY A 18 -0.03 -7.67 1.51
CA GLY A 18 -0.50 -7.59 0.12
C GLY A 18 -1.44 -6.41 -0.19
N GLN A 19 -1.76 -5.59 0.82
CA GLN A 19 -2.45 -4.33 0.69
C GLN A 19 -1.83 -3.26 1.58
N ILE A 20 -1.70 -2.05 1.04
CA ILE A 20 -1.21 -0.87 1.74
C ILE A 20 -2.23 0.27 1.66
N THR A 21 -2.52 0.91 2.78
CA THR A 21 -3.37 2.12 2.80
C THR A 21 -2.49 3.35 2.88
N LEU A 22 -2.63 4.25 1.90
CA LEU A 22 -1.89 5.49 1.79
C LEU A 22 -2.82 6.69 1.98
N ILE A 23 -2.24 7.80 2.42
CA ILE A 23 -2.92 9.08 2.62
C ILE A 23 -2.68 9.98 1.41
N LEU A 24 -3.65 10.83 1.07
CA LEU A 24 -3.47 11.85 0.05
C LEU A 24 -2.41 12.85 0.49
N SER A 25 -1.38 13.01 -0.33
CA SER A 25 -0.24 13.90 -0.08
C SER A 25 -0.25 15.11 -1.00
N ASP A 26 -0.74 14.95 -2.23
CA ASP A 26 -0.84 16.04 -3.22
C ASP A 26 -2.05 15.85 -4.14
N GLU A 27 -2.61 16.96 -4.61
CA GLU A 27 -3.68 16.99 -5.61
C GLU A 27 -3.33 18.03 -6.68
N GLN A 28 -3.36 17.61 -7.95
CA GLN A 28 -3.13 18.51 -9.09
C GLN A 28 -4.32 18.47 -10.04
N GLU A 29 -4.87 19.63 -10.35
CA GLU A 29 -5.96 19.79 -11.29
C GLU A 29 -5.43 20.25 -12.65
N THR A 30 -5.84 19.56 -13.70
CA THR A 30 -5.54 19.90 -15.10
C THR A 30 -6.86 20.08 -15.85
N ASP A 31 -6.81 20.65 -17.06
CA ASP A 31 -8.02 20.93 -17.86
C ASP A 31 -8.91 19.71 -18.13
N ASN A 32 -8.32 18.50 -18.13
CA ASN A 32 -9.01 17.26 -18.52
C ASN A 32 -9.03 16.18 -17.43
N ALA A 33 -8.23 16.33 -16.37
CA ALA A 33 -8.10 15.34 -15.32
C ALA A 33 -7.68 15.95 -13.99
N LYS A 34 -7.96 15.23 -12.91
CA LYS A 34 -7.42 15.51 -11.58
C LYS A 34 -6.51 14.36 -11.17
N ILE A 35 -5.33 14.69 -10.69
CA ILE A 35 -4.28 13.74 -10.31
C ILE A 35 -4.19 13.74 -8.78
N CYS A 36 -4.37 12.57 -8.18
CA CYS A 36 -4.29 12.34 -6.74
C CYS A 36 -3.02 11.56 -6.42
N VAL A 37 -2.12 12.14 -5.64
CA VAL A 37 -0.89 11.47 -5.20
C VAL A 37 -1.07 11.01 -3.76
N TYR A 38 -0.97 9.70 -3.55
CA TYR A 38 -1.05 9.07 -2.23
C TYR A 38 0.33 8.57 -1.84
N SER A 39 0.85 8.98 -0.68
CA SER A 39 2.19 8.55 -0.28
C SER A 39 2.37 8.40 1.21
N ASN A 40 3.42 7.67 1.59
CA ASN A 40 3.98 7.64 2.94
C ASN A 40 5.52 7.76 2.83
N ALA A 41 6.25 7.40 3.89
CA ALA A 41 7.71 7.48 3.89
C ALA A 41 8.43 6.54 2.90
N ASN A 42 7.77 5.50 2.38
CA ASN A 42 8.38 4.45 1.55
C ASN A 42 7.66 4.21 0.21
N TYR A 43 6.37 4.56 0.10
CA TYR A 43 5.53 4.27 -1.06
C TYR A 43 4.87 5.55 -1.60
N THR A 44 4.69 5.61 -2.91
CA THR A 44 3.99 6.70 -3.59
C THR A 44 3.18 6.13 -4.76
N GLU A 45 1.88 6.34 -4.72
CA GLU A 45 0.91 5.89 -5.70
C GLU A 45 0.19 7.10 -6.32
N THR A 46 -0.09 7.03 -7.62
CA THR A 46 -0.77 8.14 -8.34
C THR A 46 -2.03 7.63 -9.01
N VAL A 47 -3.14 8.32 -8.77
CA VAL A 47 -4.45 7.98 -9.34
C VAL A 47 -4.99 9.17 -10.12
N THR A 48 -5.34 8.93 -11.39
CA THR A 48 -5.98 9.92 -12.24
C THR A 48 -7.50 9.74 -12.22
N ILE A 49 -8.22 10.79 -11.87
CA ILE A 49 -9.68 10.84 -11.82
C ILE A 49 -10.23 11.95 -12.73
N ARG A 50 -11.55 11.96 -12.94
CA ARG A 50 -12.20 13.05 -13.69
C ARG A 50 -12.10 14.36 -12.89
N PRO A 51 -12.03 15.54 -13.55
CA PRO A 51 -11.93 16.83 -12.85
C PRO A 51 -13.07 17.09 -11.85
N SER A 52 -14.28 16.59 -12.15
CA SER A 52 -15.45 16.73 -11.28
C SER A 52 -15.45 15.80 -10.06
N GLN A 53 -14.54 14.82 -10.01
CA GLN A 53 -14.38 13.95 -8.85
C GLN A 53 -13.36 14.54 -7.88
N GLN A 54 -13.53 14.25 -6.60
CA GLN A 54 -12.59 14.67 -5.55
C GLN A 54 -11.67 13.52 -5.18
N CYS A 55 -10.38 13.81 -4.94
CA CYS A 55 -9.46 12.84 -4.38
C CYS A 55 -9.96 12.37 -3.00
N ARG A 56 -9.87 11.07 -2.74
CA ARG A 56 -10.20 10.53 -1.41
C ARG A 56 -9.07 10.89 -0.46
N TYR A 57 -9.36 11.04 0.82
CA TYR A 57 -8.31 11.31 1.80
C TYR A 57 -7.38 10.10 2.00
N THR A 58 -7.93 8.88 1.89
CA THR A 58 -7.18 7.63 1.99
C THR A 58 -7.57 6.68 0.87
N MET A 59 -6.62 5.85 0.45
CA MET A 59 -6.81 4.84 -0.58
C MET A 59 -5.97 3.61 -0.29
N THR A 60 -6.54 2.42 -0.53
CA THR A 60 -5.86 1.14 -0.36
C THR A 60 -5.43 0.62 -1.72
N PHE A 61 -4.16 0.24 -1.82
CA PHE A 61 -3.51 -0.31 -3.00
C PHE A 61 -3.05 -1.73 -2.69
N GLU A 62 -2.93 -2.57 -3.71
CA GLU A 62 -2.29 -3.88 -3.57
C GLU A 62 -0.78 -3.67 -3.67
N GLU A 63 -0.02 -4.27 -2.75
CA GLU A 63 1.45 -4.22 -2.77
C GLU A 63 1.94 -5.28 -3.80
N GLU A 64 2.73 -4.86 -4.81
CA GLU A 64 3.29 -5.75 -5.84
C GLU A 64 4.37 -6.70 -5.32
#